data_AF-A0A8S9UFA1-F1
#
_entry.id   AF-A0A8S9UFA1-F1
#
_cell.length_a   1.000
_cell.length_b   1.000
_cell.length_c   1.000
_cell.angle_alpha   90.00
_cell.angle_beta   90.00
_cell.angle_gamma   90.00
#
_symmetry.space_group_name_H-M   'P 1'
#
loop_
_entity.id
_entity.type
_entity.pdbx_description
1 polymer ?
#
loop_
_entity_poly.entity_id
_entity_poly.type
_entity_poly.pdbx_seq_one_letter_code
_entity_poly.pdbx_strand_id
1 'polypeptide(L)'
;MWGGWVGTKTPLGTVSMGRYTSVQTFSDQDAQGAAVAYDATSSAATTSATSSDTKDGKLHVNRVENVSGSSAGAGSGDFHTYRASRRREMERVAAMEQRYKENKEQQEFEAKRKRNAEEFEAKMHKRAEKRRRRKERAKARDLDGEDEEKTTGKKEQVPETPGGVPEIPNDGSFLEKMLALQKEKEKSEEK
;
A
#
# COMPACT_ATOMS: atom_id res chain seq x y z
N MET A 1 -80.67 1.43 -20.43
CA MET A 1 -79.99 2.57 -19.77
C MET A 1 -79.45 2.08 -18.44
N TRP A 2 -78.28 2.57 -18.02
CA TRP A 2 -77.49 2.23 -16.82
C TRP A 2 -76.45 1.13 -17.03
N GLY A 3 -75.26 1.60 -17.42
CA GLY A 3 -74.03 0.82 -17.54
C GLY A 3 -73.31 0.70 -16.20
N GLY A 4 -72.68 -0.45 -16.00
CA GLY A 4 -71.84 -0.76 -14.85
C GLY A 4 -70.36 -0.60 -15.20
N TRP A 5 -69.72 0.30 -14.46
CA TRP A 5 -68.34 0.77 -14.55
C TRP A 5 -67.33 -0.35 -14.18
N VAL A 6 -66.37 -0.63 -15.07
CA VAL A 6 -65.26 -1.57 -14.82
C VAL A 6 -64.14 -0.81 -14.10
N GLY A 7 -64.03 -1.01 -12.78
CA GLY A 7 -62.92 -0.51 -11.97
C GLY A 7 -61.75 -1.48 -11.98
N THR A 8 -60.63 -1.08 -12.59
CA THR A 8 -59.36 -1.81 -12.55
C THR A 8 -58.73 -1.68 -11.16
N LYS A 9 -58.65 -2.79 -10.42
CA LYS A 9 -57.85 -2.88 -9.18
C LYS A 9 -56.37 -2.93 -9.55
N THR A 10 -55.63 -1.88 -9.25
CA THR A 10 -54.16 -1.89 -9.17
C THR A 10 -53.72 -2.76 -7.99
N PRO A 11 -52.81 -3.74 -8.15
CA PRO A 11 -52.24 -4.45 -7.02
C PRO A 11 -51.23 -3.55 -6.31
N LEU A 12 -51.48 -3.26 -5.04
CA LEU A 12 -50.53 -2.64 -4.12
C LEU A 12 -49.28 -3.53 -4.03
N GLY A 13 -48.13 -2.99 -4.45
CA GLY A 13 -46.84 -3.65 -4.35
C GLY A 13 -46.50 -3.94 -2.88
N THR A 14 -46.33 -5.21 -2.56
CA THR A 14 -45.70 -5.66 -1.31
C THR A 14 -44.26 -5.17 -1.28
N VAL A 15 -43.99 -4.14 -0.48
CA VAL A 15 -42.62 -3.74 -0.13
C VAL A 15 -42.06 -4.83 0.78
N SER A 16 -41.35 -5.77 0.17
CA SER A 16 -40.49 -6.72 0.85
C SER A 16 -39.41 -5.95 1.61
N MET A 17 -39.66 -5.60 2.88
CA MET A 17 -38.63 -5.09 3.79
C MET A 17 -37.45 -6.07 3.76
N GLY A 18 -36.30 -5.56 3.34
CA GLY A 18 -35.06 -6.30 3.25
C GLY A 18 -34.76 -6.94 4.59
N ARG A 19 -34.56 -8.26 4.56
CA ARG A 19 -33.91 -9.00 5.64
C ARG A 19 -32.54 -8.36 5.78
N TYR A 20 -32.31 -7.65 6.89
CA TYR A 20 -30.97 -7.21 7.25
C TYR A 20 -30.12 -8.47 7.42
N THR A 21 -29.35 -8.80 6.39
CA THR A 21 -28.25 -9.73 6.51
C THR A 21 -27.28 -9.10 7.50
N SER A 22 -26.97 -9.83 8.58
CA SER A 22 -25.88 -9.46 9.48
C SER A 22 -24.60 -9.40 8.66
N VAL A 23 -24.18 -8.20 8.27
CA VAL A 23 -22.86 -8.04 7.68
C VAL A 23 -21.87 -8.27 8.81
N GLN A 24 -21.32 -9.48 8.88
CA GLN A 24 -20.10 -9.76 9.61
C GLN A 24 -18.98 -8.95 8.94
N THR A 25 -18.80 -7.69 9.34
CA THR A 25 -17.67 -6.84 8.93
C THR A 25 -16.45 -7.05 9.84
N PHE A 26 -16.39 -8.16 10.58
CA PHE A 26 -15.19 -8.53 11.32
C PHE A 26 -14.53 -9.69 10.60
N SER A 27 -13.66 -9.35 9.65
CA SER A 27 -12.69 -10.30 9.13
C SER A 27 -11.73 -10.65 10.25
N ASP A 28 -11.84 -11.87 10.81
CA ASP A 28 -10.89 -12.53 11.72
C ASP A 28 -9.50 -12.78 11.07
N GLN A 29 -9.03 -11.90 10.19
CA GLN A 29 -7.73 -12.06 9.52
C GLN A 29 -6.57 -11.49 10.34
N ASP A 30 -6.84 -10.62 11.32
CA ASP A 30 -5.84 -10.12 12.26
C ASP A 30 -5.94 -10.87 13.60
N ALA A 31 -5.69 -12.18 13.57
CA ALA A 31 -5.57 -13.00 14.78
C ALA A 31 -4.25 -12.71 15.51
N GLN A 32 -4.07 -11.48 16.00
CA GLN A 32 -3.20 -11.16 17.14
C GLN A 32 -3.97 -11.35 18.46
N GLY A 33 -4.92 -12.29 18.48
CA GLY A 33 -5.54 -12.75 19.71
C GLY A 33 -4.50 -13.55 20.47
N ALA A 34 -4.00 -12.99 21.58
CA ALA A 34 -3.17 -13.72 22.51
C ALA A 34 -3.88 -15.03 22.87
N ALA A 35 -3.39 -16.15 22.31
CA ALA A 35 -3.86 -17.47 22.66
C ALA A 35 -3.46 -17.71 24.11
N VAL A 36 -4.36 -17.42 25.03
CA VAL A 36 -4.17 -17.78 26.44
C VAL A 36 -4.35 -19.29 26.51
N ALA A 37 -3.24 -20.03 26.43
CA ALA A 37 -3.23 -21.47 26.64
C ALA A 37 -3.72 -21.77 28.06
N TYR A 38 -4.72 -22.63 28.17
CA TYR A 38 -5.39 -22.98 29.43
C TYR A 38 -4.42 -23.55 30.50
N ASP A 39 -3.36 -24.25 30.08
CA ASP A 39 -2.37 -24.88 30.98
C ASP A 39 -1.34 -23.92 31.60
N ALA A 40 -1.18 -22.70 31.08
CA ALA A 40 -0.17 -21.75 31.56
C ALA A 40 -0.49 -21.13 32.94
N THR A 41 -1.64 -21.45 33.52
CA THR A 41 -2.08 -20.93 34.84
C THR A 41 -1.69 -21.80 36.03
N SER A 42 -1.09 -22.98 35.80
CA SER A 42 -0.66 -23.88 36.89
C SER A 42 0.79 -23.67 37.35
N SER A 43 1.63 -23.01 36.56
CA SER A 43 3.01 -22.69 36.92
C SER A 43 3.29 -21.20 36.74
N ALA A 44 3.44 -20.49 37.85
CA ALA A 44 3.86 -19.11 37.90
C ALA A 44 5.25 -18.93 37.23
N ALA A 45 5.28 -18.58 35.94
CA ALA A 45 6.48 -18.12 35.26
C ALA A 45 6.12 -17.18 34.10
N THR A 46 6.48 -15.92 34.32
CA THR A 46 6.37 -14.76 33.43
C THR A 46 7.03 -14.98 32.06
N THR A 47 6.28 -14.80 30.97
CA THR A 47 6.87 -14.52 29.64
C THR A 47 6.16 -13.34 28.98
N SER A 48 6.89 -12.24 28.93
CA SER A 48 6.57 -10.95 28.33
C SER A 48 6.90 -10.91 26.84
N ALA A 49 5.93 -10.58 25.97
CA ALA A 49 6.23 -10.00 24.66
C ALA A 49 5.04 -9.16 24.12
N THR A 50 5.33 -7.87 23.94
CA THR A 50 4.77 -6.91 22.97
C THR A 50 3.28 -6.55 23.03
N SER A 51 2.94 -5.54 23.83
CA SER A 51 2.32 -4.30 23.32
C SER A 51 2.40 -3.21 24.39
N SER A 52 3.01 -2.09 23.99
CA SER A 52 3.25 -0.92 24.81
C SER A 52 1.96 -0.13 25.05
N ASP A 53 1.36 -0.31 26.22
CA ASP A 53 0.72 0.78 26.99
C ASP A 53 0.53 0.30 28.43
N THR A 54 1.60 0.33 29.22
CA THR A 54 1.52 0.05 30.66
C THR A 54 1.53 1.34 31.45
N LYS A 55 0.41 1.63 32.12
CA LYS A 55 0.47 1.84 33.56
C LYS A 55 -0.48 0.85 34.21
N ASP A 56 0.14 -0.12 34.87
CA ASP A 56 -0.42 -1.20 35.66
C ASP A 56 -1.00 -2.36 34.84
N GLY A 57 -0.23 -3.45 34.70
CA GLY A 57 -0.67 -4.76 34.19
C GLY A 57 -1.71 -5.46 35.07
N LYS A 58 -2.56 -4.68 35.73
CA LYS A 58 -3.70 -5.14 36.51
C LYS A 58 -4.88 -5.17 35.56
N LEU A 59 -5.46 -6.36 35.37
CA LEU A 59 -6.73 -6.49 34.66
C LEU A 59 -7.73 -5.48 35.24
N HIS A 60 -8.14 -4.50 34.44
CA HIS A 60 -9.15 -3.52 34.82
C HIS A 60 -10.52 -4.20 34.78
N VAL A 61 -10.83 -4.96 35.82
CA VAL A 61 -12.15 -5.55 36.01
C VAL A 61 -13.12 -4.42 36.35
N ASN A 62 -14.01 -4.07 35.42
CA ASN A 62 -15.11 -3.13 35.67
C ASN A 62 -16.16 -3.82 36.55
N ARG A 63 -15.87 -3.92 37.85
CA ARG A 63 -16.83 -4.40 38.86
C ARG A 63 -17.82 -3.27 39.13
N VAL A 64 -19.07 -3.45 38.70
CA VAL A 64 -20.17 -2.55 39.08
C VAL A 64 -20.70 -2.99 40.44
N GLU A 65 -20.66 -2.09 41.42
CA GLU A 65 -21.07 -2.37 42.81
C GLU A 65 -22.58 -2.21 43.01
N ASN A 66 -23.22 -1.28 42.30
CA ASN A 66 -24.64 -0.97 42.44
C ASN A 66 -25.45 -1.51 41.25
N VAL A 67 -25.71 -2.83 41.25
CA VAL A 67 -26.52 -3.49 40.23
C VAL A 67 -27.94 -3.68 40.77
N SER A 68 -28.93 -3.00 40.15
CA SER A 68 -30.35 -3.26 40.42
C SER A 68 -30.75 -4.64 39.90
N GLY A 69 -31.71 -5.29 40.59
CA GLY A 69 -32.17 -6.62 40.19
C GLY A 69 -32.72 -6.63 38.76
N SER A 70 -32.58 -7.76 38.05
CA SER A 70 -32.94 -7.86 36.62
C SER A 70 -34.42 -7.62 36.32
N SER A 71 -35.30 -7.70 37.33
CA SER A 71 -36.74 -7.41 37.25
C SER A 71 -37.13 -6.07 37.88
N ALA A 72 -36.17 -5.27 38.34
CA ALA A 72 -36.45 -3.94 38.87
C ALA A 72 -36.86 -3.01 37.71
N GLY A 73 -37.85 -2.15 37.95
CA GLY A 73 -38.26 -1.12 36.99
C GLY A 73 -37.18 -0.05 36.79
N ALA A 74 -37.36 0.80 35.78
CA ALA A 74 -36.44 1.90 35.50
C ALA A 74 -36.44 2.93 36.66
N GLY A 75 -35.29 3.10 37.30
CA GLY A 75 -35.05 4.13 38.30
C GLY A 75 -34.71 5.48 37.68
N SER A 76 -34.87 6.56 38.45
CA SER A 76 -34.55 7.93 37.99
C SER A 76 -33.06 8.13 37.65
N GLY A 77 -32.17 7.31 38.21
CA GLY A 77 -30.73 7.35 37.95
C GLY A 77 -30.28 6.56 36.71
N ASP A 78 -31.11 5.66 36.18
CA ASP A 78 -30.70 4.72 35.12
C ASP A 78 -30.37 5.43 33.81
N PHE A 79 -31.09 6.52 33.52
CA PHE A 79 -30.82 7.36 32.36
C PHE A 79 -29.40 7.93 32.37
N HIS A 80 -28.93 8.42 33.52
CA HIS A 80 -27.59 8.99 33.63
C HIS A 80 -26.50 7.92 33.52
N THR A 81 -26.74 6.74 34.09
CA THR A 81 -25.85 5.58 33.96
C THR A 81 -25.71 5.16 32.50
N TYR A 82 -26.82 5.04 31.77
CA TYR A 82 -26.82 4.74 30.33
C TYR A 82 -26.07 5.82 29.53
N ARG A 83 -26.33 7.10 29.81
CA ARG A 83 -25.66 8.20 29.11
C ARG A 83 -24.15 8.16 29.29
N ALA A 84 -23.69 7.88 30.51
CA ALA A 84 -22.26 7.76 30.81
C ALA A 84 -21.65 6.51 30.17
N SER A 85 -22.31 5.35 30.26
CA SER A 85 -21.80 4.11 29.65
C SER A 85 -21.74 4.21 28.13
N ARG A 86 -22.77 4.77 27.49
CA ARG A 86 -22.81 4.98 26.04
C ARG A 86 -21.70 5.91 25.58
N ARG A 87 -21.43 7.00 26.31
CA ARG A 87 -20.32 7.91 25.98
C ARG A 87 -18.98 7.19 26.03
N ARG A 88 -18.70 6.46 27.11
CA ARG A 88 -17.47 5.67 27.26
C ARG A 88 -17.31 4.66 26.12
N GLU A 89 -18.41 4.00 25.74
CA GLU A 89 -18.39 3.03 24.66
C GLU A 89 -18.13 3.68 23.28
N MET A 90 -18.75 4.83 23.01
CA MET A 90 -18.48 5.56 21.77
C MET A 90 -17.03 6.06 21.69
N GLU A 91 -16.48 6.57 22.79
CA GLU A 91 -15.08 6.98 22.88
C GLU A 91 -14.14 5.78 22.65
N ARG A 92 -14.45 4.63 23.25
CA ARG A 92 -13.70 3.38 23.06
C ARG A 92 -13.70 2.91 21.61
N VAL A 93 -14.88 2.88 20.97
CA VAL A 93 -15.03 2.50 19.55
C VAL A 93 -14.29 3.48 18.66
N ALA A 94 -14.43 4.79 18.89
CA ALA A 94 -13.73 5.81 18.11
C ALA A 94 -12.20 5.68 18.21
N ALA A 95 -11.66 5.43 19.41
CA ALA A 95 -10.22 5.22 19.60
C ALA A 95 -9.74 3.94 18.89
N MET A 96 -10.53 2.86 18.91
CA MET A 96 -10.22 1.63 18.19
C MET A 96 -10.20 1.85 16.67
N GLU A 97 -11.19 2.57 16.14
CA GLU A 97 -11.26 2.90 14.71
C GLU A 97 -10.12 3.80 14.25
N GLN A 98 -9.71 4.78 15.08
CA GLN A 98 -8.56 5.65 14.80
C GLN A 98 -7.26 4.83 14.72
N ARG A 99 -6.98 3.99 15.73
CA ARG A 99 -5.81 3.10 15.72
C ARG A 99 -5.81 2.16 14.52
N TYR A 100 -6.97 1.63 14.14
CA TYR A 100 -7.08 0.76 12.96
C TYR A 100 -6.72 1.51 11.66
N LYS A 101 -7.21 2.74 11.50
CA LYS A 101 -6.88 3.58 10.33
C LYS A 101 -5.39 3.89 10.28
N GLU A 102 -4.79 4.32 11.39
CA GLU A 102 -3.36 4.62 11.49
C GLU A 102 -2.51 3.38 11.16
N ASN A 103 -2.84 2.23 11.73
CA ASN A 103 -2.13 0.97 11.45
C ASN A 103 -2.25 0.57 9.98
N LYS A 104 -3.43 0.71 9.39
CA LYS A 104 -3.65 0.40 7.97
C LYS A 104 -2.83 1.33 7.06
N GLU A 105 -2.86 2.63 7.32
CA GLU A 105 -2.08 3.62 6.57
C GLU A 105 -0.57 3.34 6.67
N GLN A 106 -0.09 2.99 7.86
CA GLN A 106 1.31 2.62 8.08
C GLN A 106 1.69 1.35 7.32
N GLN A 107 0.86 0.30 7.35
CA GLN A 107 1.09 -0.94 6.59
C GLN A 107 1.13 -0.68 5.09
N GLU A 108 0.20 0.13 4.56
CA GLU A 108 0.17 0.50 3.14
C GLU A 108 1.42 1.30 2.74
N PHE A 109 1.87 2.22 3.59
CA PHE A 109 3.10 2.98 3.37
C PHE A 109 4.34 2.08 3.36
N GLU A 110 4.45 1.17 4.32
CA GLU A 110 5.57 0.22 4.39
C GLU A 110 5.58 -0.74 3.20
N ALA A 111 4.42 -1.26 2.79
CA ALA A 111 4.29 -2.11 1.62
C ALA A 111 4.74 -1.38 0.34
N LYS A 112 4.31 -0.12 0.17
CA LYS A 112 4.73 0.72 -0.96
C LYS A 112 6.23 1.01 -0.94
N ARG A 113 6.80 1.30 0.24
CA ARG A 113 8.24 1.51 0.41
C ARG A 113 9.05 0.27 0.03
N LYS A 114 8.64 -0.91 0.50
CA LYS A 114 9.27 -2.20 0.17
C LYS A 114 9.23 -2.47 -1.33
N ARG A 115 8.05 -2.34 -1.96
CA ARG A 115 7.89 -2.51 -3.41
C ARG A 115 8.83 -1.59 -4.21
N ASN A 116 8.90 -0.31 -3.83
CA ASN A 116 9.77 0.64 -4.53
C ASN A 116 11.27 0.28 -4.39
N ALA A 117 11.68 -0.21 -3.22
CA ALA A 117 13.05 -0.69 -2.98
C ALA A 117 13.36 -1.92 -3.84
N GLU A 118 12.47 -2.91 -3.87
CA GLU A 118 12.61 -4.12 -4.70
C GLU A 118 12.69 -3.79 -6.20
N GLU A 119 11.84 -2.87 -6.69
CA GLU A 119 11.89 -2.43 -8.08
C GLU A 119 13.21 -1.73 -8.43
N PHE A 120 13.76 -0.94 -7.50
CA PHE A 120 15.06 -0.29 -7.68
C PHE A 120 16.20 -1.31 -7.67
N GLU A 121 16.20 -2.25 -6.72
CA GLU A 121 17.18 -3.32 -6.63
C GLU A 121 17.17 -4.21 -7.87
N ALA A 122 15.99 -4.60 -8.37
CA ALA A 122 15.85 -5.37 -9.61
C ALA A 122 16.43 -4.62 -10.82
N LYS A 123 16.17 -3.31 -10.94
CA LYS A 123 16.76 -2.46 -11.98
C LYS A 123 18.28 -2.36 -11.84
N MET A 124 18.79 -2.21 -10.62
CA MET A 124 20.22 -2.13 -10.34
C MET A 124 20.93 -3.44 -10.61
N HIS A 125 20.35 -4.58 -10.22
CA HIS A 125 20.85 -5.91 -10.51
C HIS A 125 20.95 -6.13 -12.02
N LYS A 126 19.88 -5.86 -12.78
CA LYS A 126 19.88 -5.96 -14.25
C LYS A 126 20.96 -5.09 -14.91
N ARG A 127 21.20 -3.87 -14.38
CA ARG A 127 22.27 -2.99 -14.87
C ARG A 127 23.66 -3.52 -14.50
N ALA A 128 23.84 -4.06 -13.29
CA ALA A 128 25.09 -4.66 -12.83
C ALA A 128 25.44 -5.91 -13.66
N GLU A 129 24.49 -6.80 -13.92
CA GLU A 129 24.65 -7.96 -14.78
C GLU A 129 25.04 -7.58 -16.22
N LYS A 130 24.38 -6.57 -16.80
CA LYS A 130 24.75 -6.04 -18.12
C LYS A 130 26.20 -5.53 -18.14
N ARG A 131 26.63 -4.82 -17.10
CA ARG A 131 28.03 -4.37 -16.97
C ARG A 131 29.00 -5.54 -16.80
N ARG A 132 28.65 -6.54 -16.00
CA ARG A 132 29.45 -7.77 -15.80
C ARG A 132 29.65 -8.51 -17.12
N ARG A 133 28.56 -8.76 -17.87
CA ARG A 133 28.60 -9.40 -19.20
C ARG A 133 29.43 -8.61 -20.22
N ARG A 134 29.37 -7.27 -20.19
CA ARG A 134 30.21 -6.42 -21.06
C ARG A 134 31.70 -6.54 -20.70
N LYS A 135 32.04 -6.55 -19.41
CA LYS A 135 33.43 -6.74 -18.94
C LYS A 135 33.96 -8.13 -19.28
N GLU A 136 33.16 -9.19 -19.09
CA GLU A 136 33.52 -10.57 -19.47
C GLU A 136 33.78 -10.67 -20.98
N ARG A 137 32.95 -10.05 -21.82
CA ARG A 137 33.16 -10.01 -23.29
C ARG A 137 34.39 -9.21 -23.70
N ALA A 138 34.67 -8.09 -23.05
CA ALA A 138 35.89 -7.31 -23.31
C ALA A 138 37.14 -8.12 -22.97
N LYS A 139 37.18 -8.73 -21.78
CA LYS A 139 38.28 -9.63 -21.37
C LYS A 139 38.45 -10.82 -22.32
N ALA A 140 37.37 -11.44 -22.78
CA ALA A 140 37.46 -12.53 -23.75
C ALA A 140 38.06 -12.05 -25.08
N ARG A 141 37.70 -10.85 -25.56
CA ARG A 141 38.31 -10.24 -26.75
C ARG A 141 39.77 -9.87 -26.55
N ASP A 142 40.15 -9.40 -25.36
CA ASP A 142 41.55 -9.07 -25.04
C ASP A 142 42.41 -10.35 -24.98
N LEU A 143 41.82 -11.52 -24.69
CA LEU A 143 42.51 -12.81 -24.68
C LEU A 143 42.55 -13.49 -26.07
N ASP A 144 41.56 -13.25 -26.93
CA ASP A 144 41.51 -13.73 -28.33
C ASP A 144 42.20 -12.78 -29.33
N GLY A 145 42.54 -11.56 -28.91
CA GLY A 145 42.90 -10.43 -29.77
C GLY A 145 44.41 -10.24 -30.01
N GLU A 146 45.14 -11.31 -30.37
CA GLU A 146 46.32 -11.18 -31.24
C GLU A 146 45.96 -11.30 -32.73
N ASP A 147 44.73 -11.66 -33.11
CA ASP A 147 44.31 -11.73 -34.52
C ASP A 147 42.95 -11.04 -34.77
N GLU A 148 42.88 -10.33 -35.90
CA GLU A 148 41.68 -9.78 -36.58
C GLU A 148 41.25 -8.32 -36.30
N GLU A 149 41.92 -7.43 -37.04
CA GLU A 149 41.43 -6.12 -37.48
C GLU A 149 40.26 -6.27 -38.49
N LYS A 150 39.23 -5.42 -38.36
CA LYS A 150 38.11 -5.16 -39.30
C LYS A 150 36.89 -6.09 -39.27
N THR A 151 35.81 -5.61 -38.63
CA THR A 151 34.45 -5.71 -39.21
C THR A 151 33.55 -4.54 -38.80
N THR A 152 33.48 -3.59 -39.74
CA THR A 152 32.26 -2.97 -40.31
C THR A 152 31.13 -2.47 -39.42
N GLY A 153 30.82 -1.17 -39.63
CA GLY A 153 29.88 -0.36 -38.88
C GLY A 153 28.41 -0.80 -38.95
N LYS A 154 27.78 -0.78 -37.78
CA LYS A 154 26.32 -0.70 -37.62
C LYS A 154 25.94 0.78 -37.54
N LYS A 155 25.42 1.34 -38.62
CA LYS A 155 24.66 2.61 -38.58
C LYS A 155 23.34 2.32 -37.86
N GLU A 156 23.28 2.72 -36.60
CA GLU A 156 22.05 2.74 -35.81
C GLU A 156 21.17 3.88 -36.37
N GLN A 157 20.04 3.53 -36.96
CA GLN A 157 19.07 4.49 -37.49
C GLN A 157 18.36 5.15 -36.31
N VAL A 158 18.59 6.45 -36.15
CA VAL A 158 17.91 7.31 -35.16
C VAL A 158 16.46 7.49 -35.62
N PRO A 159 15.44 7.32 -34.76
CA PRO A 159 14.06 7.55 -35.14
C PRO A 159 13.86 9.04 -35.49
N GLU A 160 13.43 9.32 -36.71
CA GLU A 160 13.03 10.66 -37.10
C GLU A 160 11.64 10.97 -36.49
N THR A 161 11.57 12.05 -35.71
CA THR A 161 10.30 12.65 -35.30
C THR A 161 9.65 13.36 -36.50
N PRO A 162 8.31 13.60 -36.53
CA PRO A 162 7.58 14.10 -37.71
C PRO A 162 7.93 15.54 -38.15
N GLY A 163 9.06 16.10 -37.70
CA GLY A 163 9.60 17.40 -38.06
C GLY A 163 10.99 17.36 -38.70
N GLY A 164 11.56 16.18 -39.03
CA GLY A 164 12.82 16.07 -39.78
C GLY A 164 14.08 16.58 -39.07
N VAL A 165 14.00 16.83 -37.76
CA VAL A 165 15.17 17.17 -36.94
C VAL A 165 15.75 15.87 -36.39
N PRO A 166 17.00 15.51 -36.71
CA PRO A 166 17.63 14.32 -36.12
C PRO A 166 17.76 14.51 -34.62
N GLU A 167 17.26 13.54 -33.83
CA GLU A 167 17.35 13.59 -32.37
C GLU A 167 18.84 13.66 -31.96
N ILE A 168 19.23 14.79 -31.38
CA ILE A 168 20.58 14.96 -30.82
C ILE A 168 20.63 14.18 -29.50
N PRO A 169 21.50 13.16 -29.36
CA PRO A 169 21.68 12.46 -28.10
C PRO A 169 22.19 13.43 -27.04
N ASN A 170 21.61 13.41 -25.83
CA ASN A 170 22.02 14.22 -24.68
C ASN A 170 23.33 13.72 -24.02
N ASP A 171 24.29 13.33 -24.87
CA ASP A 171 25.59 12.75 -24.50
C ASP A 171 26.75 13.74 -24.80
N GLY A 172 26.45 14.99 -25.17
CA GLY A 172 27.45 16.03 -25.50
C GLY A 172 28.09 15.90 -26.88
N SER A 173 27.85 14.80 -27.61
CA SER A 173 28.41 14.53 -28.95
C SER A 173 28.14 15.62 -30.01
N PHE A 174 27.05 16.39 -29.85
CA PHE A 174 26.72 17.51 -30.74
C PHE A 174 27.60 18.75 -30.52
N LEU A 175 27.93 19.05 -29.25
CA LEU A 175 28.83 20.16 -28.90
C LEU A 175 30.24 19.90 -29.45
N GLU A 176 30.70 18.66 -29.39
CA GLU A 176 32.01 18.27 -29.93
C GLU A 176 32.07 18.44 -31.45
N LYS A 177 31.01 18.04 -32.17
CA LYS A 177 30.91 18.28 -33.62
C LYS A 177 30.88 19.77 -33.97
N MET A 178 30.18 20.59 -33.19
CA MET A 178 30.12 22.04 -33.39
C MET A 178 31.47 22.72 -33.13
N LEU A 179 32.18 22.32 -32.08
CA LEU A 179 33.52 22.82 -31.76
C LEU A 179 34.52 22.44 -32.86
N ALA A 180 34.44 21.22 -33.38
CA ALA A 180 35.27 20.77 -34.49
C ALA A 180 35.02 21.60 -35.76
N LEU A 181 33.75 21.90 -36.08
CA LEU A 181 33.40 22.76 -37.22
C LEU A 181 33.91 24.20 -37.05
N GLN A 182 33.89 24.75 -35.84
CA GLN A 182 34.48 26.08 -35.57
C GLN A 182 35.99 26.08 -35.81
N LYS A 183 36.70 25.07 -35.30
CA LYS A 183 38.15 24.94 -35.51
C LYS A 183 38.52 24.76 -36.99
N GLU A 184 37.73 24.00 -37.75
CA GLU A 184 37.96 23.84 -39.19
C GLU A 184 37.69 25.14 -39.96
N LYS A 185 36.70 25.95 -39.53
CA LYS A 185 36.48 27.29 -40.08
C LYS A 185 37.65 28.23 -39.77
N GLU A 186 38.09 28.28 -38.53
CA GLU A 186 39.26 29.09 -38.11
C GLU A 186 40.52 28.70 -38.90
N LYS A 187 40.80 27.40 -39.04
CA LYS A 187 41.92 26.90 -39.89
C LYS A 187 41.77 27.24 -41.37
N SER A 188 40.54 27.33 -41.88
CA SER A 188 40.28 27.71 -43.27
C SER A 188 40.39 29.22 -43.50
N GLU A 189 40.21 30.03 -42.46
CA GLU A 189 40.37 31.48 -42.48
C GLU A 189 41.84 31.92 -42.26
N GLU A 190 42.66 31.08 -41.60
CA GLU A 190 44.10 31.29 -41.43
C GLU A 190 44.97 30.85 -42.62
N LYS A 191 44.38 30.26 -43.67
CA LYS A 191 45.08 29.77 -44.87
C LYS A 191 44.79 30.63 -46.10
#